data_AF-A0A520HG01-F1
#
_entry.id   AF-A0A520HG01-F1
#
_cell.length_a   1.000
_cell.length_b   1.000
_cell.length_c   1.000
_cell.angle_alpha   90.00
_cell.angle_beta   90.00
_cell.angle_gamma   90.00
#
_symmetry.space_group_name_H-M   'P 1'
#
loop_
_entity.id
_entity.type
_entity.pdbx_description
1 polymer ?
#
loop_
_entity_poly.entity_id
_entity_poly.type
_entity_poly.pdbx_seq_one_letter_code
_entity_poly.pdbx_strand_id
1 'polypeptide(L)' 'MTTVFIDGAAGTTGLEIRERLAGRADLAIADLEPRRP' A
#
# COMPACT_ATOMS: atom_id res chain seq x y z
N MET A 1 13.10 -4.35 8.14
CA MET A 1 11.76 -4.48 7.55
C MET A 1 11.07 -3.14 7.66
N THR A 2 10.63 -2.58 6.55
CA THR A 2 10.00 -1.25 6.50
C THR A 2 8.53 -1.41 6.17
N THR A 3 7.66 -0.80 6.97
CA THR A 3 6.21 -0.83 6.72
C THR A 3 5.81 0.44 5.99
N VAL A 4 5.02 0.31 4.93
CA VAL A 4 4.56 1.41 4.09
C VAL A 4 3.05 1.32 3.89
N PHE A 5 2.39 2.45 3.70
CA PHE A 5 1.00 2.52 3.26
C PHE A 5 0.90 3.25 1.93
N ILE A 6 -0.16 2.97 1.17
CA ILE A 6 -0.44 3.63 -0.11
C ILE A 6 -1.69 4.49 0.08
N ASP A 7 -1.51 5.81 0.19
CA ASP A 7 -2.65 6.73 0.11
C ASP A 7 -3.27 6.67 -1.29
N GLY A 8 -4.60 6.52 -1.36
CA GLY A 8 -5.31 6.28 -2.63
C GLY A 8 -5.15 4.86 -3.21
N ALA A 9 -4.88 3.84 -2.40
CA ALA A 9 -4.69 2.45 -2.84
C ALA A 9 -5.83 1.87 -3.71
N ALA A 10 -7.06 2.40 -3.58
CA ALA A 10 -8.22 1.97 -4.35
C ALA A 10 -8.21 2.44 -5.82
N GLY A 11 -7.42 3.45 -6.16
CA GLY A 11 -7.26 3.89 -7.55
C GLY A 11 -6.43 2.90 -8.36
N THR A 12 -6.59 2.88 -9.68
CA THR A 12 -5.85 1.98 -10.58
C THR A 12 -4.33 2.10 -10.43
N THR A 13 -3.81 3.32 -10.31
CA THR A 13 -2.38 3.56 -10.03
C THR A 13 -1.96 2.97 -8.68
N GLY A 14 -2.81 3.08 -7.65
CA GLY A 14 -2.54 2.50 -6.33
C GLY A 14 -2.47 0.97 -6.35
N LEU A 15 -3.36 0.34 -7.12
CA LEU A 15 -3.36 -1.11 -7.33
C LEU A 15 -2.08 -1.60 -8.01
N GLU A 16 -1.63 -0.92 -9.09
CA GLU A 16 -0.37 -1.27 -9.75
C GLU A 16 0.86 -1.09 -8.84
N ILE A 17 0.86 -0.04 -8.02
CA ILE A 17 1.94 0.18 -7.03
C ILE A 17 1.95 -0.96 -6.02
N ARG A 18 0.77 -1.37 -5.50
CA ARG A 18 0.65 -2.50 -4.57
C ARG A 18 1.21 -3.78 -5.19
N GLU A 19 0.85 -4.10 -6.43
CA GLU A 19 1.35 -5.28 -7.14
C GLU A 19 2.87 -5.26 -7.31
N ARG A 20 3.45 -4.12 -7.74
CA ARG A 20 4.91 -3.97 -7.89
C ARG A 20 5.63 -4.11 -6.55
N LEU A 21 5.07 -3.57 -5.47
CA LEU A 21 5.67 -3.64 -4.14
C LEU A 21 5.49 -5.01 -3.46
N ALA A 22 4.48 -5.80 -3.84
CA ALA A 22 4.26 -7.14 -3.26
C ALA A 22 5.42 -8.12 -3.49
N GLY A 23 6.26 -7.90 -4.51
CA GLY A 23 7.46 -8.70 -4.77
C GLY A 23 8.69 -8.35 -3.91
N ARG A 24 8.61 -7.33 -3.05
CA ARG A 24 9.72 -6.85 -2.22
C ARG A 24 9.71 -7.52 -0.84
N ALA A 25 10.70 -8.37 -0.56
CA ALA A 25 10.81 -9.08 0.71
C ALA A 25 11.17 -8.18 1.92
N ASP A 26 11.68 -6.98 1.67
CA ASP A 26 12.07 -6.01 2.71
C ASP A 26 10.93 -5.07 3.14
N LEU A 27 9.79 -5.12 2.43
CA LEU A 27 8.63 -4.27 2.66
C LEU A 27 7.43 -5.05 3.21
N ALA A 28 6.67 -4.39 4.08
CA ALA A 28 5.33 -4.80 4.47
C ALA A 28 4.34 -3.71 4.04
N ILE A 29 3.27 -4.09 3.33
CA ILE A 29 2.21 -3.17 2.90
C ILE A 29 1.11 -3.17 3.95
N ALA A 30 0.85 -2.01 4.54
CA ALA A 30 -0.25 -1.79 5.48
C ALA A 30 -1.42 -1.09 4.78
N ASP A 31 -2.63 -1.56 5.06
CA ASP A 31 -3.85 -0.84 4.70
C ASP A 31 -4.14 0.20 5.80
N LEU A 32 -4.48 1.43 5.41
CA LEU A 32 -4.99 2.43 6.35
C LEU A 32 -6.51 2.38 6.33
N GLU A 33 -7.12 2.30 7.51
CA GLU A 33 -8.55 2.60 7.61
C GLU A 33 -8.76 4.08 7.25
N PRO A 34 -9.82 4.39 6.47
CA PRO A 34 -10.17 5.78 6.21
C PRO A 34 -10.37 6.50 7.55
N ARG A 35 -9.76 7.68 7.68
CA ARG A 35 -9.93 8.52 8.87
C ARG A 35 -11.43 8.73 9.09
N ARG A 36 -11.96 8.15 10.16
CA ARG A 36 -13.32 8.43 10.62
C ARG A 36 -13.35 9.91 11.07
N PRO A 37 -14.35 10.70 10.64
CA PRO A 37 -14.42 12.13 10.97
C PRO A 37 -14.42 12.40 12.47
#